data_AF-A0A7Y3LWQ9-F1
#
_entry.id   AF-A0A7Y3LWQ9-F1
#
_cell.length_a   1.000
_cell.length_b   1.000
_cell.length_c   1.000
_cell.angle_alpha   90.00
_cell.angle_beta   90.00
_cell.angle_gamma   90.00
#
_symmetry.space_group_name_H-M   'P 1'
#
loop_
_entity.id
_entity.type
_entity.pdbx_description
1 polymer ?
#
loop_
_entity_poly.entity_id
_entity_poly.type
_entity_poly.pdbx_seq_one_letter_code
_entity_poly.pdbx_strand_id
1 'polypeptide(L)'
;MSTAILTGQPVPGSSIEGDLRSLGFDVRVASDAADAETLLAQVPGEERVAVVDARFVGHLHALRLGLTDPRFPLAAISGAVTAQPAGRQALTRAMARESSAGGGTTVAVDSLADRIVTALDTEQAGVHHPELGSLVAAVPTDPQTRNEARQAVADVDDEAVRLKSAVKSRDGFFTTHFISPYSRYIARWCARRGLTPNQVTTASLLTALIAAGSAATGTRAGFIAAGVLLIASFVLDCVDGQIARYSLQYSTLGAWLDATFDRAKEYAYYAGLALGAARGGDDVWALALGAMILQTCRHVVDFSFNEANHDATANTSPTAALSDKLDSVGWTVWIRRMIVLPIGERWAMIAILTAATTPRITFYALLIGCAFAATYTTAGRVLRSLTRKAQRTDRAAQALADLADSGALAQLLARFLPSRLPALAPVLAAIGAVSVVLAAWIDGPGWSAVVCGAVYVLLSADAVSHPLKGALDWLIPPFFRAAEYCTVLVLAAKSDVNGALPAAFGLVAAVAYHHYDTVYRIRGNAGASPAWLVRAIGGHEGRTLLVTVLAAALTASQFTVALTALAVAVALVVLFESIRFWVSSGAPAVHDEGEPA
;
A
#
# COMPACT_ATOMS: atom_id res chain seq x y z
N MET A 1 -25.58 14.27 -7.50
CA MET A 1 -25.10 14.32 -8.91
C MET A 1 -23.89 15.26 -8.95
N SER A 2 -23.04 15.22 -9.97
CA SER A 2 -21.90 16.17 -10.07
C SER A 2 -22.31 17.35 -10.95
N THR A 3 -21.85 18.57 -10.66
CA THR A 3 -22.17 19.77 -11.46
C THR A 3 -20.90 20.37 -12.07
N ALA A 4 -20.93 20.74 -13.35
CA ALA A 4 -19.86 21.49 -14.00
C ALA A 4 -20.38 22.88 -14.36
N ILE A 5 -19.68 23.92 -13.92
CA ILE A 5 -19.96 25.33 -14.20
C ILE A 5 -19.02 25.77 -15.32
N LEU A 6 -19.56 25.97 -16.51
CA LEU A 6 -18.85 26.52 -17.67
C LEU A 6 -18.76 28.04 -17.53
N THR A 7 -17.55 28.57 -17.59
CA THR A 7 -17.28 30.01 -17.42
C THR A 7 -16.73 30.60 -18.71
N GLY A 8 -17.18 31.81 -19.06
CA GLY A 8 -16.77 32.50 -20.28
C GLY A 8 -17.77 32.34 -21.43
N GLN A 9 -17.46 32.97 -22.56
CA GLN A 9 -18.37 32.99 -23.70
C GLN A 9 -18.43 31.61 -24.38
N PRO A 10 -19.63 31.08 -24.69
CA PRO A 10 -19.78 29.84 -25.44
C PRO A 10 -19.06 29.92 -26.78
N VAL A 11 -18.27 28.91 -27.11
CA VAL A 11 -17.58 28.87 -28.41
C VAL A 11 -18.34 27.95 -29.38
N PRO A 12 -18.80 28.45 -30.54
CA PRO A 12 -19.49 27.63 -31.53
C PRO A 12 -18.69 26.39 -31.94
N GLY A 13 -19.35 25.23 -31.97
CA GLY A 13 -18.73 23.96 -32.33
C GLY A 13 -17.78 23.37 -31.28
N SER A 14 -17.78 23.88 -30.05
CA SER A 14 -17.08 23.26 -28.91
C SER A 14 -17.75 21.95 -28.49
N SER A 15 -16.96 20.90 -28.21
CA SER A 15 -17.46 19.62 -27.69
C SER A 15 -17.64 19.61 -26.17
N ILE A 16 -17.15 20.64 -25.47
CA ILE A 16 -16.96 20.64 -24.01
C ILE A 16 -18.21 20.29 -23.21
N GLU A 17 -19.39 20.81 -23.60
CA GLU A 17 -20.63 20.46 -22.93
C GLU A 17 -20.99 18.97 -23.06
N GLY A 18 -20.82 18.42 -24.27
CA GLY A 18 -21.06 17.00 -24.53
C GLY A 18 -20.06 16.11 -23.78
N ASP A 19 -18.81 16.53 -23.76
CA ASP A 19 -17.73 15.85 -23.02
C ASP A 19 -18.03 15.81 -21.52
N LEU A 20 -18.39 16.96 -20.91
CA LEU A 20 -18.75 17.04 -19.49
C LEU A 20 -20.01 16.20 -19.15
N ARG A 21 -21.05 16.25 -19.99
CA ARG A 21 -22.24 15.41 -19.80
C ARG A 21 -21.91 13.92 -19.91
N SER A 22 -21.01 13.53 -20.83
CA SER A 22 -20.56 12.13 -20.95
C SER A 22 -19.78 11.63 -19.74
N LEU A 23 -19.16 12.55 -18.98
CA LEU A 23 -18.50 12.27 -17.70
C LEU A 23 -19.47 12.29 -16.50
N GLY A 24 -20.77 12.49 -16.74
CA GLY A 24 -21.81 12.46 -15.71
C GLY A 24 -22.02 13.79 -14.97
N PHE A 25 -21.57 14.92 -15.53
CA PHE A 25 -21.84 16.24 -14.98
C PHE A 25 -23.16 16.82 -15.51
N ASP A 26 -23.95 17.42 -14.61
CA ASP A 26 -24.93 18.42 -14.97
C ASP A 26 -24.20 19.72 -15.32
N VAL A 27 -24.46 20.29 -16.49
CA VAL A 27 -23.69 21.44 -17.01
C VAL A 27 -24.51 22.72 -16.87
N ARG A 28 -23.96 23.68 -16.12
CA ARG A 28 -24.50 25.03 -15.94
C ARG A 28 -23.55 26.04 -16.55
N VAL A 29 -24.06 27.12 -17.14
CA VAL A 29 -23.24 28.14 -17.81
C VAL A 29 -23.32 29.43 -17.00
N ALA A 30 -22.17 30.01 -16.67
CA ALA A 30 -22.05 31.28 -15.97
C ALA A 30 -21.70 32.41 -16.93
N SER A 31 -22.41 33.54 -16.85
CA SER A 31 -22.12 34.71 -17.70
C SER A 31 -20.85 35.45 -17.30
N ASP A 32 -20.52 35.44 -16.01
CA ASP A 32 -19.35 36.09 -15.42
C ASP A 32 -18.92 35.38 -14.11
N ALA A 33 -17.93 35.94 -13.40
CA ALA A 33 -17.41 35.36 -12.17
C ALA A 33 -18.41 35.40 -11.00
N ALA A 34 -19.23 36.45 -10.91
CA ALA A 34 -20.23 36.59 -9.84
C ALA A 34 -21.39 35.60 -10.04
N ASP A 35 -21.80 35.38 -11.29
CA ASP A 35 -22.76 34.34 -11.65
C ASP A 35 -22.18 32.94 -11.38
N ALA A 36 -20.90 32.71 -11.71
CA ALA A 36 -20.21 31.45 -11.39
C ALA A 36 -20.17 31.17 -9.88
N GLU A 37 -19.92 32.18 -9.04
CA GLU A 37 -19.98 32.06 -7.58
C GLU A 37 -21.40 31.76 -7.09
N THR A 38 -22.41 32.41 -7.67
CA THR A 38 -23.82 32.18 -7.34
C THR A 38 -24.24 30.75 -7.68
N LEU A 39 -23.89 30.25 -8.86
CA LEU A 39 -24.13 28.87 -9.28
C LEU A 39 -23.36 27.89 -8.38
N LEU A 40 -22.12 28.20 -8.00
CA LEU A 40 -21.31 27.39 -7.09
C LEU A 40 -21.98 27.23 -5.73
N ALA A 41 -22.57 28.30 -5.20
CA ALA A 41 -23.29 28.30 -3.93
C ALA A 41 -24.62 27.53 -3.97
N GLN A 42 -25.25 27.41 -5.15
CA GLN A 42 -26.46 26.61 -5.35
C GLN A 42 -26.21 25.10 -5.43
N VAL A 43 -24.97 24.67 -5.69
CA VAL A 43 -24.60 23.24 -5.69
C VAL A 43 -24.50 22.75 -4.24
N PRO A 44 -25.21 21.68 -3.85
CA PRO A 44 -25.11 21.11 -2.51
C PRO A 44 -23.66 20.81 -2.10
N GLY A 45 -23.32 21.02 -0.81
CA GLY A 45 -21.95 20.81 -0.30
C GLY A 45 -21.45 19.37 -0.41
N GLU A 46 -22.37 18.40 -0.43
CA GLU A 46 -22.08 16.96 -0.57
C GLU A 46 -21.84 16.53 -2.02
N GLU A 47 -22.00 17.44 -2.98
CA GLU A 47 -21.84 17.16 -4.41
C GLU A 47 -20.49 17.65 -4.93
N ARG A 48 -19.92 16.88 -5.87
CA ARG A 48 -18.74 17.30 -6.62
C ARG A 48 -19.12 18.45 -7.54
N VAL A 49 -18.27 19.48 -7.58
CA VAL A 49 -18.40 20.57 -8.56
C VAL A 49 -17.13 20.67 -9.41
N ALA A 50 -17.27 21.12 -10.64
CA ALA A 50 -16.17 21.56 -11.48
C ALA A 50 -16.42 22.99 -12.01
N VAL A 51 -15.36 23.76 -12.21
CA VAL A 51 -15.36 25.05 -12.89
C VAL A 51 -14.45 24.91 -14.10
N VAL A 52 -14.99 25.16 -15.29
CA VAL A 52 -14.31 24.85 -16.57
C VAL A 52 -14.45 26.03 -17.53
N ASP A 53 -13.36 26.44 -18.18
CA ASP A 53 -13.40 27.50 -19.20
C ASP A 53 -14.11 26.99 -20.46
N ALA A 54 -15.09 27.76 -20.96
CA ALA A 54 -15.87 27.41 -22.15
C ALA A 54 -15.00 27.31 -23.43
N ARG A 55 -13.80 27.91 -23.43
CA ARG A 55 -12.84 27.85 -24.54
C ARG A 55 -11.96 26.61 -24.50
N PHE A 56 -12.04 25.77 -23.47
CA PHE A 56 -11.23 24.57 -23.32
C PHE A 56 -11.22 23.73 -24.60
N VAL A 57 -10.01 23.34 -25.03
CA VAL A 57 -9.76 22.38 -26.11
C VAL A 57 -8.82 21.32 -25.56
N GLY A 58 -9.26 20.07 -25.58
CA GLY A 58 -8.47 18.97 -25.07
C GLY A 58 -9.15 17.62 -25.23
N HIS A 59 -8.49 16.57 -24.74
CA HIS A 59 -9.02 15.22 -24.79
C HIS A 59 -10.07 14.99 -23.69
N LEU A 60 -11.08 14.16 -23.99
CA LEU A 60 -12.03 13.69 -22.99
C LEU A 60 -11.33 12.99 -21.82
N HIS A 61 -10.25 12.23 -22.09
CA HIS A 61 -9.49 11.58 -21.03
C HIS A 61 -8.73 12.57 -20.13
N ALA A 62 -8.26 13.71 -20.67
CA ALA A 62 -7.63 14.75 -19.85
C ALA A 62 -8.65 15.34 -18.87
N LEU A 63 -9.86 15.67 -19.35
CA LEU A 63 -10.97 16.10 -18.48
C LEU A 63 -11.34 15.00 -17.47
N ARG A 64 -11.34 13.74 -17.88
CA ARG A 64 -11.61 12.62 -16.96
C ARG A 64 -10.56 12.57 -15.83
N LEU A 65 -9.27 12.65 -16.14
CA LEU A 65 -8.19 12.68 -15.15
C LEU A 65 -8.30 13.90 -14.22
N GLY A 66 -8.52 15.08 -14.79
CA GLY A 66 -8.58 16.34 -14.03
C GLY A 66 -9.84 16.51 -13.19
N LEU A 67 -10.98 15.94 -13.61
CA LEU A 67 -12.28 16.27 -13.01
C LEU A 67 -12.96 15.14 -12.25
N THR A 68 -12.61 13.87 -12.52
CA THR A 68 -13.38 12.71 -12.02
C THR A 68 -12.60 11.79 -11.09
N ASP A 69 -11.29 11.98 -10.90
CA ASP A 69 -10.51 11.14 -9.97
C ASP A 69 -11.08 11.25 -8.54
N PRO A 70 -11.52 10.14 -7.92
CA PRO A 70 -12.10 10.13 -6.58
C PRO A 70 -11.05 10.23 -5.47
N ARG A 71 -9.76 10.08 -5.76
CA ARG A 71 -8.71 10.06 -4.72
C ARG A 71 -8.35 11.44 -4.20
N PHE A 72 -8.55 12.47 -5.02
CA PHE A 72 -8.10 13.83 -4.71
C PHE A 72 -9.30 14.74 -4.40
N PRO A 73 -9.33 15.38 -3.21
CA PRO A 73 -10.37 16.34 -2.85
C PRO A 73 -10.45 17.54 -3.80
N LEU A 74 -9.30 17.97 -4.32
CA LEU A 74 -9.13 19.04 -5.30
C LEU A 74 -8.21 18.53 -6.42
N ALA A 75 -8.60 18.77 -7.67
CA ALA A 75 -7.74 18.50 -8.82
C ALA A 75 -7.93 19.55 -9.90
N ALA A 76 -6.89 19.78 -10.69
CA ALA A 76 -6.91 20.78 -11.74
C ALA A 76 -6.10 20.35 -12.97
N ILE A 77 -6.54 20.81 -14.13
CA ILE A 77 -5.79 20.85 -15.38
C ILE A 77 -5.94 22.25 -15.95
N SER A 78 -5.15 22.61 -16.98
CA SER A 78 -5.30 23.92 -17.62
C SER A 78 -6.73 24.20 -18.04
N GLY A 79 -7.32 25.28 -17.51
CA GLY A 79 -8.68 25.71 -17.78
C GLY A 79 -9.78 24.98 -17.03
N ALA A 80 -9.47 24.08 -16.09
CA ALA A 80 -10.49 23.32 -15.39
C ALA A 80 -10.06 22.92 -13.97
N VAL A 81 -10.93 23.14 -12.99
CA VAL A 81 -10.72 22.76 -11.58
C VAL A 81 -11.94 22.04 -11.03
N THR A 82 -11.73 21.01 -10.22
CA THR A 82 -12.80 20.23 -9.57
C THR A 82 -12.61 20.20 -8.06
N ALA A 83 -13.72 20.14 -7.33
CA ALA A 83 -13.73 19.92 -5.89
C ALA A 83 -14.76 18.86 -5.51
N GLN A 84 -14.30 17.86 -4.76
CA GLN A 84 -15.13 16.94 -3.99
C GLN A 84 -15.60 17.60 -2.69
N PRO A 85 -16.56 17.01 -1.93
CA PRO A 85 -17.08 17.59 -0.70
C PRO A 85 -15.99 18.08 0.27
N ALA A 86 -14.94 17.29 0.48
CA ALA A 86 -13.81 17.66 1.34
C ALA A 86 -13.01 18.90 0.85
N GLY A 87 -13.00 19.17 -0.47
CA GLY A 87 -12.34 20.32 -1.09
C GLY A 87 -13.26 21.54 -1.31
N ARG A 88 -14.58 21.40 -1.13
CA ARG A 88 -15.57 22.44 -1.45
C ARG A 88 -15.29 23.75 -0.73
N GLN A 89 -14.96 23.71 0.55
CA GLN A 89 -14.72 24.91 1.35
C GLN A 89 -13.52 25.72 0.84
N ALA A 90 -12.45 25.04 0.40
CA ALA A 90 -11.29 25.71 -0.17
C ALA A 90 -11.64 26.35 -1.53
N LEU A 91 -12.35 25.61 -2.39
CA LEU A 91 -12.79 26.12 -3.69
C LEU A 91 -13.70 27.34 -3.55
N THR A 92 -14.70 27.31 -2.66
CA THR A 92 -15.60 28.44 -2.42
C THR A 92 -14.86 29.67 -1.91
N ARG A 93 -13.89 29.49 -1.00
CA ARG A 93 -13.04 30.61 -0.53
C ARG A 93 -12.19 31.21 -1.66
N ALA A 94 -11.62 30.36 -2.52
CA ALA A 94 -10.85 30.82 -3.67
C ALA A 94 -11.73 31.58 -4.68
N MET A 95 -12.92 31.05 -4.99
CA MET A 95 -13.90 31.70 -5.87
C MET A 95 -14.33 33.08 -5.34
N ALA A 96 -14.72 33.17 -4.05
CA ALA A 96 -15.17 34.43 -3.45
C ALA A 96 -14.10 35.52 -3.49
N ARG A 97 -12.81 35.16 -3.38
CA ARG A 97 -11.70 36.11 -3.52
C ARG A 97 -11.55 36.63 -4.94
N GLU A 98 -11.65 35.75 -5.93
CA GLU A 98 -11.59 36.13 -7.34
C GLU A 98 -12.76 37.05 -7.72
N SER A 99 -13.97 36.76 -7.24
CA SER A 99 -15.13 37.64 -7.42
C SER A 99 -14.93 39.01 -6.74
N SER A 100 -14.37 39.03 -5.53
CA SER A 100 -14.16 40.27 -4.76
C SER A 100 -13.03 41.14 -5.31
N ALA A 101 -12.02 40.53 -5.95
CA ALA A 101 -10.90 41.23 -6.56
C ALA A 101 -11.25 41.87 -7.94
N GLY A 102 -12.37 41.47 -8.55
CA GLY A 102 -12.70 41.73 -9.95
C GLY A 102 -13.45 43.03 -10.29
N GLY A 103 -13.24 44.12 -9.55
CA GLY A 103 -13.80 45.45 -9.87
C GLY A 103 -12.86 46.38 -10.68
N GLY A 104 -11.63 45.97 -11.00
CA GLY A 104 -10.68 46.86 -11.65
C GLY A 104 -9.56 46.14 -12.39
N THR A 105 -9.30 46.62 -13.61
CA THR A 105 -8.22 46.27 -14.55
C THR A 105 -8.34 44.94 -15.29
N THR A 106 -8.84 45.08 -16.52
CA THR A 106 -8.59 44.25 -17.69
C THR A 106 -7.10 43.97 -17.87
N VAL A 107 -6.64 42.80 -17.42
CA VAL A 107 -5.45 42.15 -17.97
C VAL A 107 -5.91 40.94 -18.76
N ALA A 108 -5.41 40.84 -19.98
CA ALA A 108 -5.81 39.90 -20.99
C ALA A 108 -5.51 38.45 -20.59
N VAL A 109 -6.56 37.75 -20.14
CA VAL A 109 -6.77 36.29 -20.09
C VAL A 109 -5.75 35.45 -19.30
N ASP A 110 -6.09 35.16 -18.04
CA ASP A 110 -6.00 33.80 -17.49
C ASP A 110 -7.43 33.33 -17.21
N SER A 111 -7.76 32.06 -17.48
CA SER A 111 -9.13 31.56 -17.24
C SER A 111 -9.53 31.73 -15.77
N LEU A 112 -10.83 31.88 -15.48
CA LEU A 112 -11.30 31.93 -14.08
C LEU A 112 -10.87 30.68 -13.31
N ALA A 113 -10.89 29.51 -13.97
CA ALA A 113 -10.40 28.26 -13.40
C ALA A 113 -8.91 28.33 -13.03
N ASP A 114 -8.04 28.81 -13.92
CA ASP A 114 -6.59 28.88 -13.65
C ASP A 114 -6.25 29.89 -12.53
N ARG A 115 -7.01 30.99 -12.42
CA ARG A 115 -6.86 31.94 -11.30
C ARG A 115 -7.27 31.33 -9.96
N ILE A 116 -8.39 30.60 -9.93
CA ILE A 116 -8.81 29.84 -8.75
C ILE A 116 -7.73 28.83 -8.34
N VAL A 117 -7.16 28.10 -9.30
CA VAL A 117 -6.07 27.14 -9.04
C VAL A 117 -4.85 27.84 -8.46
N THR A 118 -4.44 28.97 -9.02
CA THR A 118 -3.34 29.79 -8.49
C THR A 118 -3.60 30.20 -7.04
N ALA A 119 -4.83 30.61 -6.71
CA ALA A 119 -5.22 30.96 -5.34
C ALA A 119 -5.17 29.76 -4.39
N LEU A 120 -5.64 28.59 -4.83
CA LEU A 120 -5.60 27.34 -4.04
C LEU A 120 -4.17 26.84 -3.81
N ASP A 121 -3.29 26.93 -4.82
CA ASP A 121 -1.89 26.55 -4.70
C ASP A 121 -1.12 27.50 -3.76
N THR A 122 -1.43 28.80 -3.81
CA THR A 122 -0.88 29.81 -2.88
C THR A 122 -1.27 29.52 -1.42
N GLU A 123 -2.47 28.99 -1.20
CA GLU A 123 -2.92 28.52 0.12
C GLU A 123 -2.38 27.14 0.52
N GLN A 124 -1.64 26.46 -0.36
CA GLN A 124 -1.22 25.06 -0.18
C GLN A 124 -2.42 24.15 0.11
N ALA A 125 -3.55 24.38 -0.56
CA ALA A 125 -4.79 23.63 -0.36
C ALA A 125 -4.72 22.16 -0.88
N GLY A 126 -3.58 21.73 -1.42
CA GLY A 126 -3.33 20.37 -1.86
C GLY A 126 -4.02 20.02 -3.19
N VAL A 127 -4.00 20.94 -4.16
CA VAL A 127 -4.54 20.69 -5.51
C VAL A 127 -3.70 19.63 -6.22
N HIS A 128 -4.35 18.56 -6.68
CA HIS A 128 -3.69 17.55 -7.48
C HIS A 128 -3.64 17.96 -8.96
N HIS A 129 -2.44 17.94 -9.54
CA HIS A 129 -2.20 18.22 -10.96
C HIS A 129 -1.80 16.91 -11.66
N PRO A 130 -2.71 16.27 -12.42
CA PRO A 130 -2.42 14.98 -13.05
C PRO A 130 -1.41 15.14 -14.20
N GLU A 131 -0.49 14.19 -14.33
CA GLU A 131 0.45 14.15 -15.46
C GLU A 131 -0.28 13.75 -16.75
N LEU A 132 -0.47 14.71 -17.66
CA LEU A 132 -1.22 14.49 -18.92
C LEU A 132 -0.40 13.80 -20.01
N GLY A 133 0.93 13.86 -19.94
CA GLY A 133 1.82 13.27 -20.95
C GLY A 133 1.56 13.86 -22.34
N SER A 134 1.12 13.02 -23.29
CA SER A 134 0.78 13.46 -24.65
C SER A 134 -0.66 13.98 -24.78
N LEU A 135 -1.48 13.93 -23.73
CA LEU A 135 -2.84 14.46 -23.78
C LEU A 135 -2.80 15.99 -23.78
N VAL A 136 -3.55 16.57 -24.70
CA VAL A 136 -3.78 18.01 -24.79
C VAL A 136 -4.88 18.45 -23.81
N ALA A 137 -4.61 19.50 -23.05
CA ALA A 137 -5.56 20.30 -22.29
C ALA A 137 -5.11 21.77 -22.37
N ALA A 138 -5.87 22.61 -23.08
CA ALA A 138 -5.49 23.99 -23.32
C ALA A 138 -6.71 24.92 -23.29
N VAL A 139 -6.47 26.20 -23.03
CA VAL A 139 -7.46 27.28 -23.15
C VAL A 139 -6.98 28.28 -24.20
N PRO A 140 -7.21 28.01 -25.50
CA PRO A 140 -6.74 28.88 -26.56
C PRO A 140 -7.35 30.29 -26.47
N THR A 141 -6.53 31.32 -26.69
CA THR A 141 -6.94 32.73 -26.60
C THR A 141 -7.34 33.30 -27.97
N ASP A 142 -6.96 32.65 -29.06
CA ASP A 142 -7.22 33.08 -30.43
C ASP A 142 -7.58 31.91 -31.36
N PRO A 143 -8.13 32.17 -32.57
CA PRO A 143 -8.53 31.12 -33.49
C PRO A 143 -7.39 30.22 -34.00
N GLN A 144 -6.18 30.75 -34.14
CA GLN A 144 -5.02 30.01 -34.64
C GLN A 144 -4.57 28.98 -33.59
N THR A 145 -4.34 29.43 -32.35
CA THR A 145 -3.99 28.52 -31.23
C THR A 145 -5.09 27.49 -30.97
N ARG A 146 -6.36 27.85 -31.20
CA ARG A 146 -7.48 26.90 -31.12
C ARG A 146 -7.40 25.81 -32.18
N ASN A 147 -7.06 26.16 -33.41
CA ASN A 147 -6.94 25.19 -34.49
C ASN A 147 -5.75 24.26 -34.27
N GLU A 148 -4.62 24.79 -33.81
CA GLU A 148 -3.43 24.03 -33.42
C GLU A 148 -3.75 23.03 -32.29
N ALA A 149 -4.45 23.48 -31.23
CA ALA A 149 -4.88 22.60 -30.15
C ALA A 149 -5.83 21.49 -30.65
N ARG A 150 -6.74 21.80 -31.58
CA ARG A 150 -7.63 20.79 -32.19
C ARG A 150 -6.87 19.77 -33.03
N GLN A 151 -5.87 20.22 -33.79
CA GLN A 151 -5.02 19.32 -34.56
C GLN A 151 -4.20 18.40 -33.64
N ALA A 152 -3.61 18.97 -32.58
CA ALA A 152 -2.88 18.19 -31.57
C ALA A 152 -3.78 17.17 -30.85
N VAL A 153 -5.07 17.46 -30.64
CA VAL A 153 -6.04 16.48 -30.14
C VAL A 153 -6.30 15.37 -31.17
N ALA A 154 -6.41 15.70 -32.45
CA ALA A 154 -6.64 14.70 -33.51
C ALA A 154 -5.43 13.79 -33.74
N ASP A 155 -4.22 14.27 -33.48
CA ASP A 155 -2.96 13.54 -33.72
C ASP A 155 -2.66 12.48 -32.63
N VAL A 156 -3.38 12.49 -31.52
CA VAL A 156 -3.14 11.60 -30.37
C VAL A 156 -4.22 10.52 -30.27
N ASP A 157 -3.79 9.26 -30.24
CA ASP A 157 -4.68 8.13 -29.95
C ASP A 157 -4.97 8.04 -28.45
N ASP A 158 -6.12 8.61 -28.04
CA ASP A 158 -6.60 8.62 -26.66
C ASP A 158 -6.67 7.21 -26.03
N GLU A 159 -7.08 6.20 -26.81
CA GLU A 159 -7.20 4.83 -26.30
C GLU A 159 -5.81 4.20 -26.07
N ALA A 160 -4.85 4.47 -26.95
CA ALA A 160 -3.48 4.02 -26.75
C ALA A 160 -2.84 4.67 -25.51
N VAL A 161 -3.12 5.95 -25.27
CA VAL A 161 -2.67 6.64 -24.05
C VAL A 161 -3.31 6.03 -22.81
N ARG A 162 -4.63 5.80 -22.82
CA ARG A 162 -5.37 5.16 -21.73
C ARG A 162 -4.85 3.75 -21.40
N LEU A 163 -4.51 2.96 -22.42
CA LEU A 163 -3.92 1.63 -22.22
C LEU A 163 -2.50 1.68 -21.66
N LYS A 164 -1.74 2.74 -21.99
CA LYS A 164 -0.38 2.93 -21.50
C LYS A 164 -0.37 3.44 -20.06
N SER A 165 -1.18 4.45 -19.73
CA SER A 165 -1.40 4.91 -18.33
C SER A 165 -2.08 3.84 -17.47
N ALA A 166 -2.81 2.95 -18.14
CA ALA A 166 -3.20 1.59 -17.76
C ALA A 166 -2.20 0.87 -16.84
N VAL A 167 -0.93 0.88 -17.23
CA VAL A 167 0.15 0.06 -16.68
C VAL A 167 0.95 0.87 -15.66
N LYS A 168 1.41 0.22 -14.59
CA LYS A 168 2.05 0.93 -13.47
C LYS A 168 3.47 1.31 -13.94
N SER A 169 3.86 2.56 -13.74
CA SER A 169 5.14 3.09 -14.24
C SER A 169 6.36 2.43 -13.58
N ARG A 170 6.18 1.88 -12.37
CA ARG A 170 7.24 1.32 -11.51
C ARG A 170 7.07 -0.16 -11.22
N ASP A 171 6.62 -0.92 -12.22
CA ASP A 171 6.55 -2.37 -12.11
C ASP A 171 7.94 -3.04 -12.10
N GLY A 172 7.99 -4.25 -11.55
CA GLY A 172 9.12 -5.17 -11.66
C GLY A 172 9.42 -5.52 -13.12
N PHE A 173 10.62 -6.03 -13.37
CA PHE A 173 11.05 -6.56 -14.66
C PHE A 173 10.07 -7.60 -15.19
N PHE A 174 9.70 -8.58 -14.36
CA PHE A 174 8.82 -9.66 -14.79
C PHE A 174 7.43 -9.12 -15.18
N THR A 175 6.82 -8.31 -14.33
CA THR A 175 5.52 -7.69 -14.62
C THR A 175 5.57 -6.84 -15.89
N THR A 176 6.58 -5.98 -16.03
CA THR A 176 6.71 -5.07 -17.17
C THR A 176 6.84 -5.81 -18.50
N HIS A 177 7.66 -6.86 -18.55
CA HIS A 177 8.02 -7.51 -19.81
C HIS A 177 7.21 -8.78 -20.12
N PHE A 178 6.70 -9.48 -19.09
CA PHE A 178 6.01 -10.76 -19.27
C PHE A 178 4.52 -10.71 -18.95
N ILE A 179 4.01 -9.65 -18.31
CA ILE A 179 2.58 -9.56 -17.93
C ILE A 179 1.90 -8.35 -18.58
N SER A 180 2.43 -7.15 -18.35
CA SER A 180 1.89 -5.86 -18.82
C SER A 180 1.68 -5.74 -20.34
N PRO A 181 2.46 -6.38 -21.23
CA PRO A 181 2.26 -6.25 -22.67
C PRO A 181 0.89 -6.72 -23.16
N TYR A 182 0.33 -7.78 -22.56
CA TYR A 182 -0.98 -8.34 -22.92
C TYR A 182 -2.07 -8.10 -21.89
N SER A 183 -1.75 -8.05 -20.59
CA SER A 183 -2.75 -7.88 -19.52
C SER A 183 -3.56 -6.60 -19.67
N ARG A 184 -2.96 -5.49 -20.14
CA ARG A 184 -3.68 -4.23 -20.41
C ARG A 184 -4.82 -4.39 -21.42
N TYR A 185 -4.70 -5.31 -22.38
CA TYR A 185 -5.77 -5.60 -23.33
C TYR A 185 -6.87 -6.47 -22.71
N ILE A 186 -6.52 -7.35 -21.76
CA ILE A 186 -7.47 -8.09 -20.94
C ILE A 186 -8.24 -7.10 -20.05
N ALA A 187 -7.55 -6.15 -19.41
CA ALA A 187 -8.17 -5.09 -18.60
C ALA A 187 -9.17 -4.27 -19.42
N ARG A 188 -8.80 -3.86 -20.63
CA ARG A 188 -9.73 -3.21 -21.56
C ARG A 188 -10.93 -4.09 -21.91
N TRP A 189 -10.71 -5.36 -22.20
CA TRP A 189 -11.81 -6.29 -22.50
C TRP A 189 -12.77 -6.41 -21.30
N CYS A 190 -12.25 -6.56 -20.09
CA CYS A 190 -13.03 -6.60 -18.85
C CYS A 190 -13.82 -5.30 -18.64
N ALA A 191 -13.16 -4.15 -18.78
CA ALA A 191 -13.79 -2.84 -18.63
C ALA A 191 -14.93 -2.62 -19.65
N ARG A 192 -14.73 -3.03 -20.91
CA ARG A 192 -15.78 -2.97 -21.95
C ARG A 192 -16.95 -3.92 -21.70
N ARG A 193 -16.74 -4.97 -20.91
CA ARG A 193 -17.79 -5.90 -20.46
C ARG A 193 -18.47 -5.45 -19.16
N GLY A 194 -18.07 -4.30 -18.60
CA GLY A 194 -18.61 -3.80 -17.33
C GLY A 194 -18.17 -4.58 -16.10
N LEU A 195 -17.09 -5.37 -16.19
CA LEU A 195 -16.51 -6.04 -15.04
C LEU A 195 -15.79 -5.01 -14.15
N THR A 196 -16.12 -5.00 -12.87
CA THR A 196 -15.53 -4.10 -11.88
C THR A 196 -14.16 -4.61 -11.41
N PRO A 197 -13.25 -3.73 -10.94
CA PRO A 197 -11.98 -4.14 -10.34
C PRO A 197 -12.17 -5.22 -9.26
N ASN A 198 -13.06 -4.99 -8.30
CA ASN A 198 -13.30 -5.90 -7.18
C ASN A 198 -13.75 -7.31 -7.61
N GLN A 199 -14.52 -7.44 -8.71
CA GLN A 199 -14.89 -8.75 -9.27
C GLN A 199 -13.66 -9.49 -9.80
N VAL A 200 -12.74 -8.77 -10.46
CA VAL A 200 -11.50 -9.35 -10.99
C VAL A 200 -10.52 -9.69 -9.86
N THR A 201 -10.39 -8.83 -8.84
CA THR A 201 -9.61 -9.13 -7.62
C THR A 201 -10.13 -10.38 -6.92
N THR A 202 -11.46 -10.54 -6.83
CA THR A 202 -12.06 -11.75 -6.26
C THR A 202 -11.75 -12.98 -7.11
N ALA A 203 -11.82 -12.88 -8.44
CA ALA A 203 -11.44 -13.97 -9.34
C ALA A 203 -9.95 -14.33 -9.22
N SER A 204 -9.07 -13.34 -9.04
CA SER A 204 -7.65 -13.54 -8.75
C SER A 204 -7.45 -14.35 -7.47
N LEU A 205 -8.12 -13.97 -6.37
CA LEU A 205 -8.07 -14.70 -5.10
C LEU A 205 -8.55 -16.14 -5.25
N LEU A 206 -9.72 -16.37 -5.86
CA LEU A 206 -10.26 -17.72 -6.06
C LEU A 206 -9.30 -18.58 -6.87
N THR A 207 -8.69 -18.02 -7.92
CA THR A 207 -7.69 -18.71 -8.75
C THR A 207 -6.46 -19.12 -7.94
N ALA A 208 -5.95 -18.24 -7.07
CA ALA A 208 -4.84 -18.56 -6.18
C ALA A 208 -5.21 -19.62 -5.11
N LEU A 209 -6.43 -19.60 -4.58
CA LEU A 209 -6.90 -20.63 -3.65
C LEU A 209 -7.00 -22.00 -4.33
N ILE A 210 -7.45 -22.05 -5.59
CA ILE A 210 -7.42 -23.28 -6.40
C ILE A 210 -5.97 -23.71 -6.68
N ALA A 211 -5.06 -22.76 -6.92
CA ALA A 211 -3.64 -23.04 -7.07
C ALA A 211 -3.04 -23.67 -5.80
N ALA A 212 -3.33 -23.09 -4.63
CA ALA A 212 -2.94 -23.60 -3.33
C ALA A 212 -3.53 -25.00 -3.06
N GLY A 213 -4.81 -25.21 -3.40
CA GLY A 213 -5.45 -26.53 -3.31
C GLY A 213 -4.82 -27.57 -4.24
N SER A 214 -4.40 -27.16 -5.44
CA SER A 214 -3.68 -28.02 -6.39
C SER A 214 -2.30 -28.40 -5.86
N ALA A 215 -1.57 -27.45 -5.28
CA ALA A 215 -0.29 -27.71 -4.61
C ALA A 215 -0.47 -28.67 -3.42
N ALA A 216 -1.54 -28.47 -2.64
CA ALA A 216 -1.84 -29.32 -1.49
C ALA A 216 -2.05 -30.79 -1.85
N THR A 217 -2.39 -31.14 -3.10
CA THR A 217 -2.52 -32.55 -3.50
C THR A 217 -1.23 -33.34 -3.32
N GLY A 218 -0.06 -32.68 -3.32
CA GLY A 218 1.25 -33.33 -3.20
C GLY A 218 1.68 -34.12 -4.45
N THR A 219 0.92 -34.05 -5.53
CA THR A 219 1.22 -34.76 -6.80
C THR A 219 1.98 -33.86 -7.77
N ARG A 220 2.74 -34.45 -8.68
CA ARG A 220 3.47 -33.66 -9.70
C ARG A 220 2.52 -32.87 -10.61
N ALA A 221 1.41 -33.49 -11.03
CA ALA A 221 0.39 -32.80 -11.80
C ALA A 221 -0.23 -31.63 -11.01
N GLY A 222 -0.47 -31.83 -9.72
CA GLY A 222 -0.95 -30.78 -8.82
C GLY A 222 0.00 -29.60 -8.68
N PHE A 223 1.31 -29.84 -8.56
CA PHE A 223 2.31 -28.77 -8.53
C PHE A 223 2.44 -28.02 -9.86
N ILE A 224 2.36 -28.71 -11.00
CA ILE A 224 2.35 -28.06 -12.32
C ILE A 224 1.11 -27.16 -12.46
N ALA A 225 -0.08 -27.69 -12.11
CA ALA A 225 -1.32 -26.93 -12.11
C ALA A 225 -1.24 -25.72 -11.18
N ALA A 226 -0.68 -25.89 -9.97
CA ALA A 226 -0.47 -24.81 -9.01
C ALA A 226 0.39 -23.68 -9.59
N GLY A 227 1.52 -24.00 -10.24
CA GLY A 227 2.39 -22.99 -10.85
C GLY A 227 1.69 -22.21 -11.97
N VAL A 228 0.96 -22.91 -12.86
CA VAL A 228 0.21 -22.26 -13.94
C VAL A 228 -0.89 -21.36 -13.39
N LEU A 229 -1.69 -21.86 -12.44
CA LEU A 229 -2.77 -21.11 -11.82
C LEU A 229 -2.25 -19.93 -10.99
N LEU A 230 -1.06 -20.04 -10.39
CA LEU A 230 -0.43 -18.94 -9.67
C LEU A 230 -0.10 -17.77 -10.60
N ILE A 231 0.45 -18.05 -11.79
CA ILE A 231 0.68 -17.02 -12.82
C ILE A 231 -0.65 -16.45 -13.33
N ALA A 232 -1.65 -17.30 -13.56
CA ALA A 232 -2.98 -16.85 -13.99
C ALA A 232 -3.62 -15.91 -12.95
N SER A 233 -3.54 -16.24 -11.66
CA SER A 233 -3.96 -15.36 -10.58
C SER A 233 -3.19 -14.04 -10.61
N PHE A 234 -1.86 -14.07 -10.74
CA PHE A 234 -1.05 -12.85 -10.81
C PHE A 234 -1.39 -11.96 -12.02
N VAL A 235 -1.74 -12.55 -13.16
CA VAL A 235 -2.24 -11.80 -14.32
C VAL A 235 -3.55 -11.09 -13.98
N LEU A 236 -4.52 -11.79 -13.36
CA LEU A 236 -5.80 -11.20 -12.96
C LEU A 236 -5.62 -10.06 -11.96
N ASP A 237 -4.68 -10.21 -11.05
CA ASP A 237 -4.25 -9.18 -10.10
C ASP A 237 -3.72 -7.93 -10.80
N CYS A 238 -2.86 -8.10 -11.81
CA CYS A 238 -2.41 -6.95 -12.60
C CYS A 238 -3.58 -6.29 -13.35
N VAL A 239 -4.54 -7.11 -13.81
CA VAL A 239 -5.70 -6.67 -14.58
C VAL A 239 -6.66 -5.84 -13.72
N ASP A 240 -6.91 -6.18 -12.45
CA ASP A 240 -7.84 -5.40 -11.62
C ASP A 240 -7.39 -3.95 -11.41
N GLY A 241 -6.11 -3.74 -11.10
CA GLY A 241 -5.54 -2.42 -10.90
C GLY A 241 -5.45 -1.67 -12.22
N GLN A 242 -5.20 -2.38 -13.33
CA GLN A 242 -5.26 -1.79 -14.67
C GLN A 242 -6.69 -1.36 -15.02
N ILE A 243 -7.74 -2.09 -14.63
CA ILE A 243 -9.13 -1.67 -14.83
C ILE A 243 -9.43 -0.43 -13.99
N ALA A 244 -9.00 -0.41 -12.72
CA ALA A 244 -9.17 0.74 -11.83
C ALA A 244 -8.56 2.01 -12.42
N ARG A 245 -7.33 1.93 -12.95
CA ARG A 245 -6.65 3.04 -13.64
C ARG A 245 -7.29 3.41 -14.99
N TYR A 246 -7.60 2.41 -15.81
CA TYR A 246 -8.18 2.61 -17.14
C TYR A 246 -9.57 3.27 -17.08
N SER A 247 -10.32 3.01 -16.00
CA SER A 247 -11.70 3.48 -15.81
C SER A 247 -11.84 4.55 -14.73
N LEU A 248 -10.74 4.93 -14.04
CA LEU A 248 -10.72 5.76 -12.83
C LEU A 248 -11.71 5.29 -11.74
N GLN A 249 -11.90 3.98 -11.64
CA GLN A 249 -12.74 3.35 -10.62
C GLN A 249 -11.88 2.95 -9.43
N TYR A 250 -11.62 3.91 -8.54
CA TYR A 250 -10.93 3.66 -7.28
C TYR A 250 -11.91 3.66 -6.12
N SER A 251 -11.71 2.78 -5.15
CA SER A 251 -12.47 2.75 -3.90
C SER A 251 -11.58 2.35 -2.74
N THR A 252 -11.94 2.76 -1.53
CA THR A 252 -11.28 2.33 -0.28
C THR A 252 -11.34 0.84 -0.10
N LEU A 253 -12.55 0.28 -0.26
CA LEU A 253 -12.80 -1.13 -0.15
C LEU A 253 -11.97 -1.90 -1.19
N GLY A 254 -11.89 -1.40 -2.43
CA GLY A 254 -11.06 -2.01 -3.47
C GLY A 254 -9.57 -2.02 -3.12
N ALA A 255 -9.02 -0.90 -2.64
CA ALA A 255 -7.63 -0.82 -2.21
C ALA A 255 -7.31 -1.79 -1.06
N TRP A 256 -8.22 -1.86 -0.07
CA TRP A 256 -8.08 -2.78 1.06
C TRP A 256 -8.23 -4.25 0.64
N LEU A 257 -9.18 -4.56 -0.25
CA LEU A 257 -9.39 -5.92 -0.77
C LEU A 257 -8.15 -6.39 -1.53
N ASP A 258 -7.62 -5.55 -2.42
CA ASP A 258 -6.39 -5.83 -3.17
C ASP A 258 -5.24 -6.15 -2.21
N ALA A 259 -4.93 -5.22 -1.30
CA ALA A 259 -3.91 -5.36 -0.27
C ALA A 259 -4.06 -6.62 0.61
N THR A 260 -5.29 -6.92 1.04
CA THR A 260 -5.60 -8.07 1.90
C THR A 260 -5.48 -9.38 1.14
N PHE A 261 -6.07 -9.46 -0.05
CA PHE A 261 -6.07 -10.67 -0.86
C PHE A 261 -4.65 -11.01 -1.30
N ASP A 262 -3.82 -10.01 -1.55
CA ASP A 262 -2.39 -10.17 -1.80
C ASP A 262 -1.65 -11.00 -0.74
N ARG A 263 -1.89 -10.73 0.54
CA ARG A 263 -1.31 -11.50 1.64
C ARG A 263 -1.99 -12.86 1.80
N ALA A 264 -3.32 -12.90 1.66
CA ALA A 264 -4.07 -14.15 1.77
C ALA A 264 -3.65 -15.18 0.70
N LYS A 265 -3.47 -14.76 -0.56
CA LYS A 265 -3.03 -15.62 -1.66
C LYS A 265 -1.63 -16.19 -1.36
N GLU A 266 -0.70 -15.36 -0.91
CA GLU A 266 0.66 -15.78 -0.58
C GLU A 266 0.69 -16.82 0.54
N TYR A 267 0.00 -16.55 1.66
CA TYR A 267 -0.03 -17.46 2.80
C TYR A 267 -0.76 -18.76 2.48
N ALA A 268 -1.87 -18.68 1.73
CA ALA A 268 -2.58 -19.86 1.26
C ALA A 268 -1.70 -20.73 0.36
N TYR A 269 -0.93 -20.12 -0.56
CA TYR A 269 -0.04 -20.86 -1.45
C TYR A 269 1.10 -21.52 -0.69
N TYR A 270 1.71 -20.84 0.30
CA TYR A 270 2.75 -21.44 1.15
C TYR A 270 2.20 -22.61 1.97
N ALA A 271 1.02 -22.46 2.56
CA ALA A 271 0.33 -23.53 3.28
C ALA A 271 -0.01 -24.72 2.36
N GLY A 272 -0.46 -24.44 1.13
CA GLY A 272 -0.74 -25.46 0.11
C GLY A 272 0.51 -26.26 -0.26
N LEU A 273 1.64 -25.60 -0.50
CA LEU A 273 2.92 -26.25 -0.74
C LEU A 273 3.37 -27.11 0.45
N ALA A 274 3.28 -26.58 1.67
CA ALA A 274 3.69 -27.30 2.87
C ALA A 274 2.82 -28.54 3.13
N LEU A 275 1.51 -28.40 2.96
CA LEU A 275 0.57 -29.51 3.09
C LEU A 275 0.81 -30.58 2.02
N GLY A 276 1.05 -30.18 0.77
CA GLY A 276 1.35 -31.10 -0.33
C GLY A 276 2.66 -31.86 -0.12
N ALA A 277 3.72 -31.18 0.34
CA ALA A 277 4.99 -31.79 0.66
C ALA A 277 4.87 -32.80 1.82
N ALA A 278 4.17 -32.43 2.90
CA ALA A 278 3.97 -33.27 4.07
C ALA A 278 3.22 -34.58 3.73
N ARG A 279 2.27 -34.56 2.78
CA ARG A 279 1.61 -35.77 2.27
C ARG A 279 2.57 -36.73 1.55
N GLY A 280 3.63 -36.19 0.94
CA GLY A 280 4.71 -36.96 0.34
C GLY A 280 5.83 -37.35 1.32
N GLY A 281 5.66 -37.07 2.62
CA GLY A 281 6.66 -37.35 3.65
C GLY A 281 7.75 -36.28 3.81
N ASP A 282 7.64 -35.14 3.12
CA ASP A 282 8.60 -34.04 3.17
C ASP A 282 8.05 -32.87 4.00
N ASP A 283 8.36 -32.81 5.31
CA ASP A 283 7.89 -31.70 6.15
C ASP A 283 8.70 -30.42 5.88
N VAL A 284 8.00 -29.42 5.34
CA VAL A 284 8.54 -28.10 5.01
C VAL A 284 7.76 -26.97 5.71
N TRP A 285 6.93 -27.25 6.71
CA TRP A 285 6.16 -26.22 7.41
C TRP A 285 7.04 -25.17 8.08
N ALA A 286 8.18 -25.57 8.64
CA ALA A 286 9.15 -24.63 9.19
C ALA A 286 9.73 -23.69 8.12
N LEU A 287 9.95 -24.20 6.89
CA LEU A 287 10.43 -23.37 5.76
C LEU A 287 9.34 -22.41 5.28
N ALA A 288 8.09 -22.89 5.18
CA ALA A 288 6.94 -22.07 4.81
C ALA A 288 6.70 -20.93 5.82
N LEU A 289 6.73 -21.25 7.11
CA LEU A 289 6.63 -20.27 8.19
C LEU A 289 7.82 -19.31 8.17
N GLY A 290 9.04 -19.81 8.04
CA GLY A 290 10.24 -18.97 7.91
C GLY A 290 10.16 -18.00 6.72
N ALA A 291 9.63 -18.44 5.57
CA ALA A 291 9.46 -17.59 4.39
C ALA A 291 8.45 -16.47 4.64
N MET A 292 7.31 -16.79 5.26
CA MET A 292 6.30 -15.79 5.67
C MET A 292 6.89 -14.78 6.66
N ILE A 293 7.65 -15.23 7.65
CA ILE A 293 8.28 -14.36 8.65
C ILE A 293 9.27 -13.41 7.98
N LEU A 294 10.16 -13.94 7.16
CA LEU A 294 11.17 -13.15 6.48
C LEU A 294 10.54 -12.10 5.55
N GLN A 295 9.50 -12.48 4.80
CA GLN A 295 8.78 -11.55 3.93
C GLN A 295 8.07 -10.46 4.76
N THR A 296 7.43 -10.85 5.86
CA THR A 296 6.70 -9.92 6.71
C THR A 296 7.64 -8.92 7.38
N CYS A 297 8.75 -9.39 7.96
CA CYS A 297 9.77 -8.52 8.55
C CYS A 297 10.35 -7.56 7.52
N ARG A 298 10.65 -8.03 6.31
CA ARG A 298 11.14 -7.19 5.21
C ARG A 298 10.14 -6.10 4.86
N HIS A 299 8.86 -6.43 4.67
CA HIS A 299 7.83 -5.44 4.39
C HIS A 299 7.69 -4.42 5.53
N VAL A 300 7.75 -4.86 6.79
CA VAL A 300 7.69 -3.93 7.94
C VAL A 300 8.92 -3.01 8.00
N VAL A 301 10.11 -3.49 7.61
CA VAL A 301 11.30 -2.64 7.40
C VAL A 301 11.05 -1.60 6.30
N ASP A 302 10.44 -2.02 5.17
CA ASP A 302 10.05 -1.10 4.08
C ASP A 302 9.11 0.00 4.58
N PHE A 303 8.02 -0.38 5.22
CA PHE A 303 7.02 0.56 5.71
C PHE A 303 7.55 1.48 6.80
N SER A 304 8.22 0.93 7.81
CA SER A 304 8.72 1.71 8.95
C SER A 304 9.75 2.74 8.50
N PHE A 305 10.66 2.38 7.57
CA PHE A 305 11.62 3.34 7.04
C PHE A 305 10.96 4.44 6.21
N ASN A 306 10.02 4.09 5.32
CA ASN A 306 9.37 5.07 4.45
C ASN A 306 8.49 6.03 5.26
N GLU A 307 7.72 5.52 6.22
CA GLU A 307 6.90 6.35 7.11
C GLU A 307 7.77 7.28 7.98
N ALA A 308 8.89 6.76 8.51
CA ALA A 308 9.83 7.55 9.29
C ALA A 308 10.48 8.71 8.51
N ASN A 309 10.41 8.69 7.18
CA ASN A 309 10.98 9.71 6.30
C ASN A 309 9.92 10.39 5.41
N HIS A 310 8.63 10.14 5.61
CA HIS A 310 7.56 10.62 4.72
C HIS A 310 7.53 12.15 4.62
N ASP A 311 7.70 12.83 5.75
CA ASP A 311 7.71 14.30 5.85
C ASP A 311 9.14 14.88 5.91
N ALA A 312 10.19 14.07 5.71
CA ALA A 312 11.55 14.53 5.87
C ALA A 312 11.96 15.46 4.73
N THR A 313 12.37 16.69 5.05
CA THR A 313 12.90 17.64 4.06
C THR A 313 14.14 17.04 3.36
N ALA A 314 14.04 16.88 2.04
CA ALA A 314 15.09 16.26 1.25
C ALA A 314 16.35 17.14 1.23
N ASN A 315 17.43 16.65 1.83
CA ASN A 315 18.77 17.20 1.62
C ASN A 315 19.45 16.46 0.46
N THR A 316 20.03 17.23 -0.47
CA THR A 316 20.83 16.73 -1.59
C THR A 316 22.05 15.96 -1.06
N SER A 317 22.10 14.65 -1.27
CA SER A 317 23.21 13.79 -0.82
C SER A 317 24.03 13.24 -1.99
N PRO A 318 25.35 12.99 -1.82
CA PRO A 318 26.20 12.39 -2.86
C PRO A 318 25.70 11.03 -3.36
N THR A 319 24.98 10.30 -2.51
CA THR A 319 24.31 9.04 -2.85
C THR A 319 23.15 9.19 -3.83
N ALA A 320 22.43 10.31 -3.80
CA ALA A 320 21.38 10.61 -4.79
C ALA A 320 22.00 10.85 -6.17
N ALA A 321 23.09 11.64 -6.23
CA ALA A 321 23.84 11.88 -7.47
C ALA A 321 24.46 10.59 -8.05
N LEU A 322 24.87 9.64 -7.22
CA LEU A 322 25.34 8.33 -7.67
C LEU A 322 24.20 7.46 -8.23
N SER A 323 23.01 7.51 -7.60
CA SER A 323 21.81 6.83 -8.12
C SER A 323 21.45 7.36 -9.50
N ASP A 324 21.37 8.69 -9.66
CA ASP A 324 21.04 9.33 -10.94
C ASP A 324 22.05 8.96 -12.04
N LYS A 325 23.33 8.87 -11.68
CA LYS A 325 24.39 8.47 -12.62
C LYS A 325 24.30 7.00 -13.02
N LEU A 326 23.91 6.10 -12.11
CA LEU A 326 23.67 4.69 -12.42
C LEU A 326 22.39 4.52 -13.26
N ASP A 327 21.34 5.30 -12.96
CA ASP A 327 20.05 5.25 -13.66
C ASP A 327 20.15 5.73 -15.11
N SER A 328 21.21 6.46 -15.46
CA SER A 328 21.57 6.78 -16.85
C SER A 328 21.91 5.54 -17.71
N VAL A 329 22.21 4.40 -17.07
CA VAL A 329 22.50 3.13 -17.74
C VAL A 329 21.30 2.19 -17.59
N GLY A 330 20.42 2.17 -18.59
CA GLY A 330 19.07 1.58 -18.49
C GLY A 330 18.97 0.10 -18.06
N TRP A 331 19.98 -0.74 -18.31
CA TRP A 331 19.96 -2.14 -17.84
C TRP A 331 20.24 -2.29 -16.34
N THR A 332 20.98 -1.34 -15.74
CA THR A 332 21.30 -1.38 -14.30
C THR A 332 20.07 -1.10 -13.43
N VAL A 333 19.12 -0.31 -13.95
CA VAL A 333 17.81 -0.05 -13.32
C VAL A 333 17.04 -1.35 -13.13
N TRP A 334 17.00 -2.22 -14.15
CA TRP A 334 16.29 -3.49 -14.09
C TRP A 334 16.93 -4.47 -13.12
N ILE A 335 18.27 -4.56 -13.11
CA ILE A 335 18.96 -5.39 -12.12
C ILE A 335 18.69 -4.91 -10.70
N ARG A 336 18.77 -3.60 -10.44
CA ARG A 336 18.46 -3.04 -9.12
C ARG A 336 17.03 -3.36 -8.70
N ARG A 337 16.06 -3.26 -9.61
CA ARG A 337 14.67 -3.65 -9.37
C ARG A 337 14.53 -5.14 -9.06
N MET A 338 15.21 -6.02 -9.83
CA MET A 338 15.15 -7.47 -9.62
C MET A 338 15.84 -7.93 -8.33
N ILE A 339 16.93 -7.29 -7.91
CA ILE A 339 17.67 -7.61 -6.67
C ILE A 339 16.76 -7.50 -5.44
N VAL A 340 15.80 -6.59 -5.49
CA VAL A 340 14.83 -6.36 -4.43
C VAL A 340 13.75 -7.45 -4.40
N LEU A 341 13.77 -8.40 -5.35
CA LEU A 341 12.81 -9.49 -5.53
C LEU A 341 11.35 -9.02 -5.40
N PRO A 342 10.89 -8.15 -6.32
CA PRO A 342 9.52 -7.63 -6.30
C PRO A 342 8.48 -8.75 -6.47
N ILE A 343 7.20 -8.40 -6.29
CA ILE A 343 6.09 -9.34 -6.35
C ILE A 343 6.13 -10.16 -7.64
N GLY A 344 6.24 -9.53 -8.82
CA GLY A 344 6.25 -10.26 -10.10
C GLY A 344 7.36 -11.31 -10.22
N GLU A 345 8.59 -10.94 -9.90
CA GLU A 345 9.76 -11.84 -9.93
C GLU A 345 9.62 -12.99 -8.95
N ARG A 346 9.13 -12.69 -7.74
CA ARG A 346 8.93 -13.66 -6.69
C ARG A 346 7.85 -14.67 -7.06
N TRP A 347 6.72 -14.20 -7.59
CA TRP A 347 5.62 -15.05 -8.03
C TRP A 347 6.02 -15.91 -9.23
N ALA A 348 6.78 -15.35 -10.18
CA ALA A 348 7.37 -16.11 -11.28
C ALA A 348 8.30 -17.22 -10.79
N MET A 349 9.23 -16.88 -9.89
CA MET A 349 10.16 -17.84 -9.28
C MET A 349 9.40 -18.95 -8.55
N ILE A 350 8.43 -18.61 -7.70
CA ILE A 350 7.63 -19.59 -6.96
C ILE A 350 6.85 -20.48 -7.92
N ALA A 351 6.16 -19.91 -8.91
CA ALA A 351 5.38 -20.68 -9.88
C ALA A 351 6.23 -21.67 -10.68
N ILE A 352 7.35 -21.19 -11.22
CA ILE A 352 8.26 -21.99 -12.05
C ILE A 352 8.90 -23.09 -11.20
N LEU A 353 9.44 -22.76 -10.02
CA LEU A 353 10.08 -23.75 -9.16
C LEU A 353 9.07 -24.75 -8.60
N THR A 354 7.85 -24.33 -8.26
CA THR A 354 6.79 -25.27 -7.86
C THR A 354 6.53 -26.27 -8.98
N ALA A 355 6.33 -25.79 -10.20
CA ALA A 355 6.01 -26.64 -11.35
C ALA A 355 7.19 -27.50 -11.80
N ALA A 356 8.44 -27.05 -11.61
CA ALA A 356 9.65 -27.69 -12.11
C ALA A 356 10.38 -28.54 -11.06
N THR A 357 10.21 -28.29 -9.76
CA THR A 357 11.03 -28.89 -8.69
C THR A 357 10.18 -29.39 -7.51
N THR A 358 10.68 -29.32 -6.28
CA THR A 358 9.97 -29.70 -5.05
C THR A 358 9.62 -28.47 -4.21
N PRO A 359 8.60 -28.56 -3.32
CA PRO A 359 8.28 -27.50 -2.39
C PRO A 359 9.49 -27.05 -1.54
N ARG A 360 10.33 -27.98 -1.09
CA ARG A 360 11.56 -27.69 -0.34
C ARG A 360 12.54 -26.81 -1.12
N ILE A 361 12.83 -27.13 -2.38
CA ILE A 361 13.71 -26.33 -3.24
C ILE A 361 13.09 -24.95 -3.47
N THR A 362 11.78 -24.89 -3.70
CA THR A 362 11.04 -23.64 -3.87
C THR A 362 11.18 -22.74 -2.64
N PHE A 363 11.02 -23.27 -1.44
CA PHE A 363 11.20 -22.51 -0.20
C PHE A 363 12.66 -22.12 0.06
N TYR A 364 13.64 -22.96 -0.25
CA TYR A 364 15.06 -22.57 -0.13
C TYR A 364 15.39 -21.41 -1.06
N ALA A 365 15.00 -21.49 -2.32
CA ALA A 365 15.22 -20.39 -3.28
C ALA A 365 14.53 -19.10 -2.81
N LEU A 366 13.30 -19.20 -2.32
CA LEU A 366 12.55 -18.08 -1.77
C LEU A 366 13.24 -17.47 -0.53
N LEU A 367 13.63 -18.28 0.44
CA LEU A 367 14.32 -17.83 1.65
C LEU A 367 15.65 -17.15 1.32
N ILE A 368 16.47 -17.76 0.46
CA ILE A 368 17.76 -17.20 0.04
C ILE A 368 17.56 -15.87 -0.69
N GLY A 369 16.64 -15.84 -1.66
CA GLY A 369 16.34 -14.63 -2.43
C GLY A 369 15.80 -13.50 -1.55
N CYS A 370 14.83 -13.78 -0.69
CA CYS A 370 14.27 -12.80 0.24
C CYS A 370 15.30 -12.35 1.28
N ALA A 371 16.18 -13.23 1.78
CA ALA A 371 17.20 -12.88 2.75
C ALA A 371 18.25 -11.95 2.14
N PHE A 372 18.69 -12.24 0.92
CA PHE A 372 19.58 -11.37 0.16
C PHE A 372 18.94 -10.00 -0.07
N ALA A 373 17.69 -9.99 -0.56
CA ALA A 373 16.97 -8.75 -0.84
C ALA A 373 16.72 -7.93 0.45
N ALA A 374 16.35 -8.57 1.57
CA ALA A 374 16.17 -7.94 2.87
C ALA A 374 17.48 -7.34 3.41
N THR A 375 18.58 -8.08 3.30
CA THR A 375 19.91 -7.60 3.73
C THR A 375 20.34 -6.39 2.90
N TYR A 376 20.22 -6.47 1.58
CA TYR A 376 20.58 -5.38 0.66
C TYR A 376 19.80 -4.09 0.95
N THR A 377 18.47 -4.19 1.05
CA THR A 377 17.59 -3.03 1.29
C THR A 377 17.76 -2.45 2.70
N THR A 378 17.84 -3.29 3.72
CA THR A 378 18.00 -2.85 5.11
C THR A 378 19.37 -2.19 5.32
N ALA A 379 20.45 -2.77 4.79
CA ALA A 379 21.79 -2.17 4.90
C ALA A 379 21.85 -0.79 4.23
N GLY A 380 21.28 -0.66 3.02
CA GLY A 380 21.20 0.62 2.32
C GLY A 380 20.40 1.67 3.11
N ARG A 381 19.32 1.27 3.77
CA ARG A 381 18.52 2.16 4.62
C ARG A 381 19.19 2.55 5.91
N VAL A 382 19.84 1.63 6.61
CA VAL A 382 20.64 1.94 7.80
C VAL A 382 21.74 2.94 7.45
N LEU A 383 22.44 2.73 6.34
CA LEU A 383 23.44 3.68 5.85
C LEU A 383 22.81 5.06 5.54
N ARG A 384 21.66 5.10 4.86
CA ARG A 384 20.91 6.35 4.60
C ARG A 384 20.50 7.05 5.90
N SER A 385 20.02 6.31 6.90
CA SER A 385 19.60 6.85 8.19
C SER A 385 20.75 7.41 9.02
N LEU A 386 21.92 6.78 8.98
CA LEU A 386 23.10 7.27 9.71
C LEU A 386 23.78 8.45 9.02
N THR A 387 23.67 8.54 7.69
CA THR A 387 24.30 9.60 6.89
C THR A 387 23.41 10.84 6.72
N ARG A 388 22.08 10.69 6.71
CA ARG A 388 21.13 11.80 6.61
C ARG A 388 20.73 12.30 8.00
N LYS A 389 21.00 13.57 8.30
CA LYS A 389 20.46 14.28 9.48
C LYS A 389 19.02 14.74 9.22
N ALA A 390 18.13 13.81 8.88
CA ALA A 390 16.71 14.13 8.72
C ALA A 390 16.07 14.36 10.09
N GLN A 391 15.34 15.47 10.24
CA GLN A 391 14.47 15.67 11.41
C GLN A 391 13.14 14.97 11.14
N ARG A 392 12.72 14.11 12.08
CA ARG A 392 11.45 13.38 11.99
C ARG A 392 10.33 14.11 12.72
N THR A 393 9.16 14.14 12.09
CA THR A 393 7.95 14.78 12.61
C THR A 393 7.34 13.98 13.76
N ASP A 394 6.48 14.62 14.54
CA ASP A 394 5.69 13.92 15.57
C ASP A 394 4.74 12.89 14.97
N ARG A 395 4.21 13.18 13.77
CA ARG A 395 3.40 12.25 12.98
C ARG A 395 4.18 10.96 12.68
N ALA A 396 5.40 11.07 12.15
CA ALA A 396 6.23 9.92 11.84
C ALA A 396 6.58 9.10 13.10
N ALA A 397 6.88 9.77 14.22
CA ALA A 397 7.14 9.09 15.49
C ALA A 397 5.92 8.34 16.02
N GLN A 398 4.72 8.94 15.91
CA GLN A 398 3.46 8.29 16.29
C GLN A 398 3.17 7.08 15.41
N ALA A 399 3.35 7.20 14.09
CA ALA A 399 3.14 6.08 13.18
C ALA A 399 4.08 4.90 13.46
N LEU A 400 5.35 5.17 13.81
CA LEU A 400 6.27 4.12 14.27
C LEU A 400 5.82 3.46 15.58
N ALA A 401 5.31 4.25 16.54
CA ALA A 401 4.78 3.72 17.79
C ALA A 401 3.54 2.85 17.57
N ASP A 402 2.68 3.23 16.63
CA ASP A 402 1.51 2.46 16.23
C ASP A 402 1.91 1.14 15.53
N LEU A 403 2.94 1.17 14.67
CA LEU A 403 3.50 -0.03 14.02
C LEU A 403 4.19 -0.98 15.02
N ALA A 404 4.63 -0.47 16.19
CA ALA A 404 5.24 -1.28 17.24
C ALA A 404 4.25 -2.27 17.88
N ASP A 405 2.93 -2.04 17.81
CA ASP A 405 1.87 -2.92 18.34
C ASP A 405 2.03 -3.23 19.84
N SER A 406 2.53 -2.26 20.62
CA SER A 406 2.80 -2.45 22.05
C SER A 406 1.51 -2.57 22.86
N GLY A 407 1.40 -3.67 23.60
CA GLY A 407 0.25 -4.04 24.41
C GLY A 407 0.24 -3.39 25.80
N ALA A 408 -0.63 -3.93 26.67
CA ALA A 408 -0.88 -3.35 27.98
C ALA A 408 0.33 -3.45 28.93
N LEU A 409 1.15 -4.49 28.80
CA LEU A 409 2.31 -4.70 29.68
C LEU A 409 3.39 -3.65 29.37
N ALA A 410 3.74 -3.48 28.09
CA ALA A 410 4.72 -2.48 27.68
C ALA A 410 4.22 -1.06 27.99
N GLN A 411 2.96 -0.75 27.69
CA GLN A 411 2.38 0.57 27.97
C GLN A 411 2.34 0.90 29.47
N LEU A 412 2.06 -0.08 30.33
CA LEU A 412 2.06 0.12 31.78
C LEU A 412 3.47 0.34 32.30
N LEU A 413 4.43 -0.50 31.89
CA LEU A 413 5.82 -0.40 32.33
C LEU A 413 6.47 0.90 31.85
N ALA A 414 6.22 1.33 30.61
CA ALA A 414 6.74 2.58 30.06
C ALA A 414 6.31 3.82 30.88
N ARG A 415 5.16 3.76 31.59
CA ARG A 415 4.70 4.84 32.49
C ARG A 415 5.46 4.88 33.81
N PHE A 416 5.93 3.74 34.30
CA PHE A 416 6.54 3.61 35.64
C PHE A 416 8.07 3.50 35.60
N LEU A 417 8.65 3.10 34.47
CA LEU A 417 10.08 2.90 34.25
C LEU A 417 10.55 3.75 33.05
N PRO A 418 10.62 5.09 33.18
CA PRO A 418 11.09 5.93 32.09
C PRO A 418 12.56 5.62 31.75
N SER A 419 12.86 5.40 30.46
CA SER A 419 14.20 5.04 30.01
C SER A 419 15.21 6.14 30.34
N ARG A 420 16.39 5.73 30.81
CA ARG A 420 17.52 6.64 31.08
C ARG A 420 18.37 6.93 29.84
N LEU A 421 18.21 6.16 28.75
CA LEU A 421 19.08 6.20 27.56
C LEU A 421 18.28 6.03 26.25
N PRO A 422 17.44 7.01 25.85
CA PRO A 422 16.59 6.90 24.65
C PRO A 422 17.36 6.63 23.36
N ALA A 423 18.62 7.09 23.26
CA ALA A 423 19.49 6.82 22.11
C ALA A 423 19.83 5.33 21.92
N LEU A 424 19.63 4.49 22.93
CA LEU A 424 19.86 3.04 22.88
C LEU A 424 18.58 2.23 22.64
N ALA A 425 17.41 2.86 22.50
CA ALA A 425 16.13 2.19 22.29
C ALA A 425 16.17 1.09 21.20
N PRO A 426 16.68 1.33 19.96
CA PRO A 426 16.75 0.28 18.95
C PRO A 426 17.70 -0.87 19.33
N VAL A 427 18.76 -0.59 20.09
CA VAL A 427 19.69 -1.61 20.58
C VAL A 427 19.05 -2.46 21.67
N LEU A 428 18.33 -1.85 22.61
CA LEU A 428 17.59 -2.56 23.66
C LEU A 428 16.47 -3.43 23.07
N ALA A 429 15.74 -2.91 22.09
CA ALA A 429 14.76 -3.68 21.32
C ALA A 429 15.40 -4.91 20.65
N ALA A 430 16.56 -4.73 20.00
CA ALA A 430 17.31 -5.83 19.38
C ALA A 430 17.81 -6.86 20.41
N ILE A 431 18.35 -6.42 21.54
CA ILE A 431 18.83 -7.31 22.62
C ILE A 431 17.66 -8.13 23.16
N GLY A 432 16.52 -7.50 23.47
CA GLY A 432 15.33 -8.19 23.94
C GLY A 432 14.82 -9.22 22.92
N ALA A 433 14.76 -8.83 21.65
CA ALA A 433 14.35 -9.71 20.55
C ALA A 433 15.26 -10.94 20.43
N VAL A 434 16.58 -10.73 20.41
CA VAL A 434 17.56 -11.81 20.28
C VAL A 434 17.53 -12.72 21.50
N SER A 435 17.40 -12.18 22.71
CA SER A 435 17.45 -12.98 23.94
C SER A 435 16.26 -13.93 24.08
N VAL A 436 15.03 -13.51 23.76
CA VAL A 436 13.87 -14.42 23.79
C VAL A 436 13.94 -15.50 22.71
N VAL A 437 14.35 -15.16 21.48
CA VAL A 437 14.49 -16.14 20.38
C VAL A 437 15.63 -17.12 20.68
N LEU A 438 16.75 -16.63 21.22
CA LEU A 438 17.90 -17.47 21.55
C LEU A 438 17.58 -18.43 22.70
N ALA A 439 16.86 -17.99 23.72
CA ALA A 439 16.40 -18.86 24.80
C ALA A 439 15.48 -19.97 24.27
N ALA A 440 14.50 -19.61 23.43
CA ALA A 440 13.65 -20.59 22.75
C ALA A 440 14.45 -21.56 21.86
N TRP A 441 15.52 -21.10 21.21
CA TRP A 441 16.35 -21.94 20.34
C TRP A 441 17.21 -22.94 21.10
N ILE A 442 17.86 -22.49 22.18
CA ILE A 442 18.78 -23.30 22.97
C ILE A 442 18.00 -24.30 23.82
N ASP A 443 17.03 -23.82 24.62
CA ASP A 443 16.37 -24.62 25.65
C ASP A 443 14.99 -25.15 25.21
N GLY A 444 14.47 -24.69 24.07
CA GLY A 444 13.15 -25.12 23.58
C GLY A 444 12.00 -24.60 24.47
N PRO A 445 10.92 -25.40 24.65
CA PRO A 445 9.76 -25.04 25.48
C PRO A 445 10.07 -25.15 26.98
N GLY A 446 10.98 -24.29 27.47
CA GLY A 446 11.45 -24.27 28.86
C GLY A 446 11.18 -22.96 29.59
N TRP A 447 11.35 -22.96 30.92
CA TRP A 447 11.16 -21.76 31.75
C TRP A 447 12.18 -20.65 31.48
N SER A 448 13.33 -20.95 30.89
CA SER A 448 14.29 -19.93 30.43
C SER A 448 13.68 -19.05 29.32
N ALA A 449 12.90 -19.62 28.40
CA ALA A 449 12.17 -18.86 27.39
C ALA A 449 11.11 -17.93 28.02
N VAL A 450 10.49 -18.35 29.14
CA VAL A 450 9.56 -17.51 29.90
C VAL A 450 10.30 -16.34 30.56
N VAL A 451 11.42 -16.60 31.22
CA VAL A 451 12.26 -15.56 31.84
C VAL A 451 12.74 -14.55 30.79
N CYS A 452 13.28 -15.02 29.67
CA CYS A 452 13.69 -14.15 28.57
C CYS A 452 12.49 -13.44 27.91
N GLY A 453 11.30 -14.04 27.89
CA GLY A 453 10.06 -13.37 27.51
C GLY A 453 9.71 -12.20 28.42
N ALA A 454 9.89 -12.35 29.74
CA ALA A 454 9.71 -11.25 30.69
C ALA A 454 10.78 -10.15 30.52
N VAL A 455 12.04 -10.53 30.24
CA VAL A 455 13.10 -9.56 29.88
C VAL A 455 12.74 -8.81 28.60
N TYR A 456 12.22 -9.51 27.59
CA TYR A 456 11.74 -8.89 26.35
C TYR A 456 10.62 -7.87 26.59
N VAL A 457 9.65 -8.18 27.46
CA VAL A 457 8.61 -7.23 27.86
C VAL A 457 9.21 -5.96 28.49
N LEU A 458 10.20 -6.10 29.38
CA LEU A 458 10.86 -4.96 30.02
C LEU A 458 11.64 -4.10 29.01
N LEU A 459 12.43 -4.74 28.14
CA LEU A 459 13.25 -4.02 27.16
C LEU A 459 12.42 -3.39 26.03
N SER A 460 11.32 -4.03 25.63
CA SER A 460 10.39 -3.44 24.66
C SER A 460 9.65 -2.23 25.24
N ALA A 461 9.23 -2.29 26.51
CA ALA A 461 8.64 -1.15 27.21
C ALA A 461 9.59 0.06 27.26
N ASP A 462 10.88 -0.18 27.57
CA ASP A 462 11.89 0.86 27.57
C ASP A 462 12.07 1.48 26.19
N ALA A 463 12.15 0.66 25.14
CA ALA A 463 12.36 1.09 23.77
C ALA A 463 11.22 1.98 23.22
N VAL A 464 9.99 1.83 23.71
CA VAL A 464 8.82 2.65 23.30
C VAL A 464 8.43 3.71 24.33
N SER A 465 9.23 3.90 25.39
CA SER A 465 8.94 4.88 26.45
C SER A 465 9.11 6.34 26.03
N HIS A 466 9.70 6.59 24.85
CA HIS A 466 9.97 7.92 24.30
C HIS A 466 9.48 8.04 22.86
N PRO A 467 9.21 9.26 22.35
CA PRO A 467 8.89 9.46 20.94
C PRO A 467 10.00 8.95 20.01
N LEU A 468 9.64 8.08 19.07
CA LEU A 468 10.54 7.37 18.17
C LEU A 468 11.10 8.27 17.05
N LYS A 469 11.97 9.21 17.41
CA LYS A 469 12.56 10.21 16.50
C LYS A 469 14.01 9.91 16.11
N GLY A 470 14.70 9.06 16.86
CA GLY A 470 16.11 8.72 16.68
C GLY A 470 16.40 8.02 15.36
N ALA A 471 17.60 8.25 14.78
CA ALA A 471 17.96 7.88 13.40
C ALA A 471 17.63 6.42 13.01
N LEU A 472 17.69 5.49 13.97
CA LEU A 472 17.46 4.06 13.79
C LEU A 472 16.16 3.55 14.45
N ASP A 473 15.33 4.41 15.02
CA ASP A 473 14.13 4.00 15.76
C ASP A 473 13.10 3.30 14.86
N TRP A 474 13.14 3.53 13.55
CA TRP A 474 12.34 2.80 12.56
C TRP A 474 12.64 1.29 12.51
N LEU A 475 13.75 0.82 13.11
CA LEU A 475 14.06 -0.60 13.26
C LEU A 475 13.32 -1.26 14.43
N ILE A 476 12.76 -0.48 15.36
CA ILE A 476 12.09 -1.01 16.56
C ILE A 476 10.87 -1.90 16.18
N PRO A 477 9.91 -1.45 15.34
CA PRO A 477 8.80 -2.33 14.94
C PRO A 477 9.27 -3.61 14.23
N PRO A 478 10.21 -3.58 13.25
CA PRO A 478 10.79 -4.80 12.69
C PRO A 478 11.41 -5.76 13.71
N PHE A 479 12.15 -5.27 14.71
CA PHE A 479 12.72 -6.13 15.74
C PHE A 479 11.63 -6.81 16.58
N PHE A 480 10.54 -6.11 16.87
CA PHE A 480 9.43 -6.69 17.60
C PHE A 480 8.70 -7.77 16.80
N ARG A 481 8.51 -7.59 15.48
CA ARG A 481 7.96 -8.66 14.62
C ARG A 481 8.88 -9.87 14.57
N ALA A 482 10.18 -9.64 14.37
CA ALA A 482 11.16 -10.72 14.33
C ALA A 482 11.19 -11.50 15.65
N ALA A 483 11.15 -10.81 16.80
CA ALA A 483 11.08 -11.43 18.12
C ALA A 483 9.86 -12.33 18.27
N GLU A 484 8.67 -11.79 18.03
CA GLU A 484 7.40 -12.48 18.18
C GLU A 484 7.34 -13.71 17.27
N TYR A 485 7.57 -13.53 15.97
CA TYR A 485 7.38 -14.58 14.99
C TYR A 485 8.43 -15.68 15.06
N CYS A 486 9.71 -15.32 15.24
CA CYS A 486 10.77 -16.32 15.38
C CYS A 486 10.59 -17.11 16.69
N THR A 487 10.14 -16.49 17.78
CA THR A 487 9.85 -17.21 19.03
C THR A 487 8.74 -18.25 18.82
N VAL A 488 7.64 -17.87 18.16
CA VAL A 488 6.54 -18.78 17.83
C VAL A 488 7.01 -19.94 16.92
N LEU A 489 7.77 -19.63 15.86
CA LEU A 489 8.34 -20.64 14.96
C LEU A 489 9.24 -21.62 15.71
N VAL A 490 10.19 -21.11 16.50
CA VAL A 490 11.20 -21.93 17.16
C VAL A 490 10.58 -22.83 18.22
N LEU A 491 9.67 -22.31 19.06
CA LEU A 491 8.97 -23.10 20.06
C LEU A 491 8.09 -24.19 19.44
N ALA A 492 7.39 -23.87 18.34
CA ALA A 492 6.61 -24.86 17.61
C ALA A 492 7.49 -25.94 16.98
N ALA A 493 8.62 -25.57 16.37
CA ALA A 493 9.58 -26.52 15.82
C ALA A 493 10.20 -27.43 16.90
N LYS A 494 10.53 -26.87 18.06
CA LYS A 494 11.15 -27.57 19.20
C LYS A 494 10.16 -28.37 20.05
N SER A 495 8.86 -28.27 19.78
CA SER A 495 7.85 -29.08 20.47
C SER A 495 7.78 -30.51 19.95
N ASP A 496 8.42 -30.80 18.81
CA ASP A 496 8.51 -32.13 18.17
C ASP A 496 7.16 -32.85 18.00
N VAL A 497 6.06 -32.08 17.88
CA VAL A 497 4.70 -32.61 17.68
C VAL A 497 4.12 -32.16 16.34
N ASN A 498 3.61 -33.13 15.59
CA ASN A 498 2.86 -32.90 14.36
C ASN A 498 1.69 -31.95 14.62
N GLY A 499 1.58 -30.90 13.79
CA GLY A 499 0.52 -29.89 13.92
C GLY A 499 0.93 -28.60 14.63
N ALA A 500 2.00 -28.61 15.43
CA ALA A 500 2.48 -27.40 16.10
C ALA A 500 2.93 -26.32 15.10
N LEU A 501 3.69 -26.71 14.07
CA LEU A 501 4.14 -25.80 13.00
C LEU A 501 2.98 -25.24 12.15
N PRO A 502 2.00 -26.05 11.69
CA PRO A 502 0.77 -25.52 11.08
C PRO A 502 -0.01 -24.57 11.99
N ALA A 503 -0.13 -24.86 13.28
CA ALA A 503 -0.81 -23.99 14.24
C ALA A 503 -0.06 -22.65 14.44
N ALA A 504 1.27 -22.71 14.55
CA ALA A 504 2.15 -21.54 14.57
C ALA A 504 2.04 -20.72 13.27
N PHE A 505 1.95 -21.39 12.12
CA PHE A 505 1.72 -20.73 10.83
C PHE A 505 0.40 -19.96 10.85
N GLY A 506 -0.68 -20.57 11.32
CA GLY A 506 -1.98 -19.89 11.46
C GLY A 506 -1.92 -18.68 12.38
N LEU A 507 -1.24 -18.79 13.53
CA LEU A 507 -1.08 -17.69 14.48
C LEU A 507 -0.29 -16.52 13.86
N VAL A 508 0.88 -16.81 13.27
CA VAL A 508 1.72 -15.79 12.64
C VAL A 508 1.00 -15.15 11.45
N ALA A 509 0.25 -15.91 10.64
CA ALA A 509 -0.53 -15.36 9.54
C ALA A 509 -1.62 -14.38 10.03
N ALA A 510 -2.34 -14.73 11.11
CA ALA A 510 -3.36 -13.86 11.70
C ALA A 510 -2.77 -12.57 12.29
N VAL A 511 -1.63 -12.69 12.97
CA VAL A 511 -0.94 -11.53 13.56
C VAL A 511 -0.29 -10.67 12.46
N ALA A 512 0.31 -11.27 11.43
CA ALA A 512 0.86 -10.56 10.29
C ALA A 512 -0.23 -9.78 9.54
N TYR A 513 -1.42 -10.37 9.37
CA TYR A 513 -2.56 -9.68 8.80
C TYR A 513 -2.93 -8.41 9.60
N HIS A 514 -3.00 -8.48 10.93
CA HIS A 514 -3.22 -7.31 11.80
C HIS A 514 -2.18 -6.20 11.57
N HIS A 515 -0.91 -6.55 11.40
CA HIS A 515 0.13 -5.56 11.13
C HIS A 515 0.03 -4.96 9.73
N TYR A 516 -0.28 -5.77 8.71
CA TYR A 516 -0.56 -5.23 7.38
C TYR A 516 -1.76 -4.29 7.39
N ASP A 517 -2.86 -4.68 8.04
CA ASP A 517 -4.05 -3.83 8.16
C ASP A 517 -3.68 -2.48 8.79
N THR A 518 -2.90 -2.49 9.87
CA THR A 518 -2.38 -1.27 10.52
C THR A 518 -1.54 -0.42 9.56
N VAL A 519 -0.62 -1.03 8.79
CA VAL A 519 0.18 -0.32 7.77
C VAL A 519 -0.72 0.35 6.73
N TYR A 520 -1.71 -0.36 6.20
CA TYR A 520 -2.57 0.15 5.14
C TYR A 520 -3.47 1.29 5.62
N ARG A 521 -3.92 1.26 6.88
CA ARG A 521 -4.66 2.39 7.46
C ARG A 521 -3.79 3.64 7.64
N ILE A 522 -2.55 3.47 8.12
CA ILE A 522 -1.59 4.58 8.29
C ILE A 522 -1.26 5.20 6.93
N ARG A 523 -0.93 4.38 5.92
CA ARG A 523 -0.70 4.84 4.53
C ARG A 523 -1.91 5.55 3.95
N GLY A 524 -3.11 5.08 4.29
CA GLY A 524 -4.37 5.69 3.92
C GLY A 524 -4.68 7.02 4.63
N ASN A 525 -3.83 7.50 5.53
CA ASN A 525 -4.14 8.61 6.46
C ASN A 525 -5.44 8.39 7.24
N ALA A 526 -5.82 7.13 7.47
CA ALA A 526 -7.06 6.75 8.12
C ALA A 526 -6.88 6.44 9.63
N GLY A 527 -5.65 6.66 10.15
CA GLY A 527 -5.25 6.36 11.53
C GLY A 527 -4.67 4.95 11.68
N ALA A 528 -4.35 4.55 12.91
CA ALA A 528 -3.89 3.20 13.25
C ALA A 528 -5.03 2.31 13.76
N SER A 529 -4.72 1.04 13.98
CA SER A 529 -5.63 0.10 14.65
C SER A 529 -6.03 0.60 16.05
N PRO A 530 -7.30 0.42 16.46
CA PRO A 530 -7.77 0.98 17.72
C PRO A 530 -7.09 0.32 18.92
N ALA A 531 -6.77 1.11 19.95
CA ALA A 531 -6.00 0.62 21.10
C ALA A 531 -6.67 -0.54 21.86
N TRP A 532 -8.00 -0.66 21.82
CA TRP A 532 -8.71 -1.80 22.42
C TRP A 532 -8.39 -3.11 21.70
N LEU A 533 -8.21 -3.08 20.37
CA LEU A 533 -7.87 -4.25 19.57
C LEU A 533 -6.51 -4.78 19.99
N VAL A 534 -5.48 -3.91 19.97
CA VAL A 534 -4.11 -4.25 20.39
C VAL A 534 -4.08 -4.84 21.79
N ARG A 535 -4.83 -4.26 22.74
CA ARG A 535 -4.93 -4.81 24.11
C ARG A 535 -5.63 -6.16 24.17
N ALA A 536 -6.72 -6.34 23.43
CA ALA A 536 -7.48 -7.59 23.40
C ALA A 536 -6.65 -8.76 22.84
N ILE A 537 -5.84 -8.48 21.82
CA ILE A 537 -4.91 -9.46 21.25
C ILE A 537 -3.54 -9.45 21.96
N GLY A 538 -3.38 -8.77 23.09
CA GLY A 538 -2.20 -8.83 23.95
C GLY A 538 -0.97 -8.01 23.53
N GLY A 539 -0.99 -7.33 22.39
CA GLY A 539 0.20 -6.71 21.79
C GLY A 539 1.34 -7.68 21.51
N HIS A 540 2.42 -7.20 20.89
CA HIS A 540 3.54 -8.06 20.51
C HIS A 540 4.21 -8.71 21.73
N GLU A 541 4.35 -7.97 22.83
CA GLU A 541 5.05 -8.43 24.02
C GLU A 541 4.21 -9.40 24.85
N GLY A 542 2.91 -9.12 25.00
CA GLY A 542 1.99 -9.99 25.75
C GLY A 542 1.74 -11.30 25.03
N ARG A 543 1.61 -11.31 23.69
CA ARG A 543 1.51 -12.56 22.92
C ARG A 543 2.78 -13.37 22.98
N THR A 544 3.95 -12.73 22.84
CA THR A 544 5.24 -13.43 22.93
C THR A 544 5.40 -14.10 24.29
N LEU A 545 5.12 -13.37 25.39
CA LEU A 545 5.18 -13.93 26.74
C LEU A 545 4.14 -15.03 26.96
N LEU A 546 2.91 -14.85 26.47
CA LEU A 546 1.87 -15.87 26.57
C LEU A 546 2.31 -17.17 25.87
N VAL A 547 2.86 -17.08 24.66
CA VAL A 547 3.32 -18.26 23.91
C VAL A 547 4.48 -18.96 24.63
N THR A 548 5.44 -18.22 25.20
CA THR A 548 6.54 -18.85 25.97
C THR A 548 6.01 -19.56 27.22
N VAL A 549 5.05 -18.95 27.94
CA VAL A 549 4.39 -19.57 29.11
C VAL A 549 3.61 -20.82 28.71
N LEU A 550 2.81 -20.75 27.64
CA LEU A 550 2.04 -21.90 27.15
C LEU A 550 2.96 -23.03 26.71
N ALA A 551 4.07 -22.73 26.05
CA ALA A 551 5.06 -23.71 25.64
C ALA A 551 5.69 -24.42 26.85
N ALA A 552 6.07 -23.67 27.89
CA ALA A 552 6.71 -24.23 29.08
C ALA A 552 5.75 -24.99 30.02
N ALA A 553 4.48 -24.56 30.08
CA ALA A 553 3.51 -25.08 31.04
C ALA A 553 2.66 -26.25 30.51
N LEU A 554 2.48 -26.35 29.20
CA LEU A 554 1.63 -27.36 28.57
C LEU A 554 2.44 -28.52 28.00
N THR A 555 1.80 -29.68 27.87
CA THR A 555 2.34 -30.75 27.02
C THR A 555 2.36 -30.32 25.56
N ALA A 556 3.23 -30.88 24.74
CA ALA A 556 3.37 -30.47 23.34
C ALA A 556 2.06 -30.60 22.51
N SER A 557 1.22 -31.59 22.80
CA SER A 557 -0.11 -31.73 22.18
C SER A 557 -1.08 -30.63 22.62
N GLN A 558 -1.12 -30.31 23.92
CA GLN A 558 -1.90 -29.20 24.46
C GLN A 558 -1.39 -27.85 23.95
N PHE A 559 -0.09 -27.68 23.77
CA PHE A 559 0.51 -26.49 23.19
C PHE A 559 0.04 -26.27 21.74
N THR A 560 -0.01 -27.33 20.92
CA THR A 560 -0.60 -27.26 19.56
C THR A 560 -2.05 -26.76 19.60
N VAL A 561 -2.88 -27.32 20.49
CA VAL A 561 -4.29 -26.90 20.66
C VAL A 561 -4.36 -25.44 21.10
N ALA A 562 -3.50 -25.02 22.04
CA ALA A 562 -3.45 -23.65 22.52
C ALA A 562 -3.04 -22.66 21.41
N LEU A 563 -2.03 -23.01 20.59
CA LEU A 563 -1.65 -22.21 19.43
C LEU A 563 -2.78 -22.09 18.41
N THR A 564 -3.49 -23.19 18.12
CA THR A 564 -4.64 -23.16 17.21
C THR A 564 -5.76 -22.28 17.77
N ALA A 565 -6.10 -22.43 19.06
CA ALA A 565 -7.12 -21.61 19.70
C ALA A 565 -6.75 -20.12 19.69
N LEU A 566 -5.48 -19.80 19.98
CA LEU A 566 -4.98 -18.43 19.92
C LEU A 566 -5.01 -17.87 18.50
N ALA A 567 -4.60 -18.65 17.50
CA ALA A 567 -4.64 -18.27 16.09
C ALA A 567 -6.07 -17.92 15.65
N VAL A 568 -7.04 -18.78 15.97
CA VAL A 568 -8.46 -18.56 15.64
C VAL A 568 -9.01 -17.35 16.38
N ALA A 569 -8.73 -17.21 17.67
CA ALA A 569 -9.20 -16.08 18.46
C ALA A 569 -8.67 -14.74 17.91
N VAL A 570 -7.36 -14.66 17.64
CA VAL A 570 -6.73 -13.46 17.05
C VAL A 570 -7.31 -13.19 15.66
N ALA A 571 -7.39 -14.20 14.79
CA ALA A 571 -7.94 -14.04 13.44
C ALA A 571 -9.38 -13.50 13.46
N LEU A 572 -10.25 -14.05 14.31
CA LEU A 572 -11.65 -13.60 14.40
C LEU A 572 -11.76 -12.14 14.85
N VAL A 573 -11.03 -11.76 15.91
CA VAL A 573 -11.10 -10.39 16.46
C VAL A 573 -10.52 -9.38 15.47
N VAL A 574 -9.38 -9.69 14.85
CA VAL A 574 -8.72 -8.82 13.86
C VAL A 574 -9.55 -8.69 12.59
N LEU A 575 -10.01 -9.80 12.01
CA LEU A 575 -10.84 -9.76 10.79
C LEU A 575 -12.15 -9.03 11.02
N PHE A 576 -12.80 -9.25 12.17
CA PHE A 576 -14.02 -8.54 12.51
C PHE A 576 -13.81 -7.02 12.56
N GLU A 577 -12.75 -6.56 13.24
CA GLU A 577 -12.47 -5.13 13.33
C GLU A 577 -12.04 -4.54 11.98
N SER A 578 -11.18 -5.23 11.23
CA SER A 578 -10.75 -4.80 9.89
C SER A 578 -11.92 -4.69 8.92
N ILE A 579 -12.77 -5.72 8.81
CA ILE A 579 -13.96 -5.68 7.95
C ILE A 579 -14.88 -4.54 8.37
N ARG A 580 -15.16 -4.42 9.68
CA ARG A 580 -16.00 -3.32 10.19
C ARG A 580 -15.43 -1.96 9.79
N PHE A 581 -14.13 -1.74 9.96
CA PHE A 581 -13.50 -0.47 9.64
C PHE A 581 -13.57 -0.16 8.15
N TRP A 582 -13.11 -1.05 7.27
CA TRP A 582 -13.03 -0.77 5.83
C TRP A 582 -14.38 -0.74 5.12
N VAL A 583 -15.40 -1.40 5.67
CA VAL A 583 -16.77 -1.30 5.16
C VAL A 583 -17.46 -0.01 5.61
N SER A 584 -17.14 0.50 6.81
CA SER A 584 -17.78 1.71 7.36
C SER A 584 -16.98 3.00 7.19
N SER A 585 -15.70 2.93 6.84
CA SER A 585 -14.84 4.10 6.71
C SER A 585 -15.00 4.79 5.36
N GLY A 586 -15.13 6.12 5.40
CA GLY A 586 -14.94 6.99 4.24
C GLY A 586 -13.46 7.33 4.01
N ALA A 587 -12.55 6.38 4.25
CA ALA A 587 -11.12 6.60 4.11
C ALA A 587 -10.77 7.06 2.67
N PRO A 588 -9.57 7.60 2.41
CA PRO A 588 -9.11 7.84 1.05
C PRO A 588 -8.76 6.51 0.36
N ALA A 589 -9.09 6.38 -0.92
CA ALA A 589 -8.73 5.23 -1.74
C ALA A 589 -7.24 5.26 -2.14
N VAL A 590 -6.33 5.03 -1.19
CA VAL A 590 -4.88 5.03 -1.46
C VAL A 590 -4.47 3.70 -2.08
N HIS A 591 -4.14 3.73 -3.36
CA HIS A 591 -3.61 2.56 -4.10
C HIS A 591 -2.09 2.66 -4.17
N ASP A 592 -1.38 1.53 -4.10
CA ASP A 592 0.08 1.52 -4.20
C ASP A 592 0.50 1.94 -5.62
N GLU A 593 0.99 3.17 -5.78
CA GLU A 593 1.50 3.71 -7.05
C GLU A 593 2.99 3.41 -7.30
N GLY A 594 3.65 2.68 -6.40
CA GLY A 594 5.06 2.31 -6.51
C GLY A 594 5.95 3.40 -5.94
N GLU A 595 6.43 3.17 -4.72
CA GLU A 595 7.41 4.07 -4.08
C GLU A 595 8.78 3.99 -4.78
N PRO A 596 9.55 5.09 -4.81
CA PRO A 596 10.93 5.06 -5.31
C PRO A 596 11.82 4.24 -4.36
N ALA A 597 12.73 3.44 -4.91
CA ALA A 597 13.68 2.61 -4.15
C ALA A 597 14.75 3.44 -3.40
#